data_AF-A0A1G3IC62-F1
#
_entry.id   AF-A0A1G3IC62-F1
#
_cell.length_a   1.000
_cell.length_b   1.000
_cell.length_c   1.000
_cell.angle_alpha   90.00
_cell.angle_beta   90.00
_cell.angle_gamma   90.00
#
_symmetry.space_group_name_H-M   'P 1'
#
loop_
_entity.id
_entity.type
_entity.pdbx_description
1 polymer ?
#
loop_
_entity_poly.entity_id
_entity_poly.type
_entity_poly.pdbx_seq_one_letter_code
_entity_poly.pdbx_strand_id
1 'polypeptide(L)'
;MTQFITVFTMVFLAELGDKTQLATMLFAADRSHGPLMVFIAAAVALCLSTAIAVFVGSAAGHYLERVPVKLFAGVGFIIIGAWTVFDHFRNMT
;
A
#
# COMPACT_ATOMS: atom_id res chain seq x y z
N MET A 1 21.24 4.57 -10.86
CA MET A 1 20.21 4.35 -11.89
C MET A 1 19.52 3.01 -11.74
N THR A 2 20.24 1.89 -11.66
CA THR A 2 19.65 0.54 -11.53
C THR A 2 18.70 0.39 -10.34
N GLN A 3 19.09 0.86 -9.15
CA GLN A 3 18.25 0.79 -7.95
C GLN A 3 16.90 1.51 -8.09
N PHE A 4 16.90 2.70 -8.70
CA PHE A 4 15.68 3.46 -8.95
C PHE A 4 14.74 2.68 -9.87
N ILE A 5 15.25 2.16 -10.98
CA ILE A 5 14.47 1.38 -11.94
C ILE A 5 13.91 0.11 -11.29
N THR A 6 14.71 -0.61 -10.49
CA THR A 6 14.27 -1.82 -9.79
C THR A 6 13.16 -1.51 -8.79
N VAL A 7 13.34 -0.52 -7.92
CA VAL A 7 12.34 -0.14 -6.92
C VAL A 7 11.08 0.38 -7.59
N PHE A 8 11.20 1.28 -8.58
CA PHE A 8 10.08 1.79 -9.34
C PHE A 8 9.29 0.66 -10.00
N THR A 9 9.95 -0.24 -10.72
CA THR A 9 9.28 -1.34 -11.43
C THR A 9 8.59 -2.28 -10.46
N MET A 10 9.24 -2.64 -9.35
CA MET A 10 8.67 -3.57 -8.37
C MET A 10 7.45 -2.96 -7.67
N VAL A 11 7.55 -1.70 -7.24
CA VAL A 11 6.43 -0.97 -6.60
C VAL A 11 5.31 -0.75 -7.61
N PHE A 12 5.63 -0.34 -8.83
CA PHE A 12 4.64 -0.15 -9.89
C PHE A 12 3.85 -1.44 -10.16
N LEU A 13 4.52 -2.58 -10.32
CA LEU A 13 3.85 -3.87 -10.48
C LEU A 13 3.03 -4.28 -9.26
N ALA A 14 3.53 -4.02 -8.05
CA ALA A 14 2.83 -4.36 -6.81
C ALA A 14 1.54 -3.53 -6.62
N GLU A 15 1.55 -2.28 -7.07
CA GLU A 15 0.43 -1.34 -6.93
C GLU A 15 -0.56 -1.39 -8.09
N LEU A 16 -0.19 -2.00 -9.23
CA LEU A 16 -1.07 -2.09 -10.41
C LEU A 16 -2.36 -2.86 -10.10
N GLY A 17 -3.49 -2.16 -10.20
CA GLY A 17 -4.81 -2.74 -9.99
C GLY A 17 -5.18 -2.93 -8.52
N ASP A 18 -4.46 -2.27 -7.60
CA ASP A 18 -4.88 -2.27 -6.20
C ASP A 18 -6.26 -1.60 -6.02
N LYS A 19 -6.95 -1.98 -4.95
CA LYS A 19 -8.29 -1.48 -4.58
C LYS A 19 -8.32 0.04 -4.52
N THR A 20 -7.23 0.69 -4.11
CA THR A 20 -7.11 2.15 -4.09
C THR A 20 -7.15 2.76 -5.50
N GLN A 21 -6.52 2.12 -6.50
CA GLN A 21 -6.59 2.58 -7.90
C GLN A 21 -7.99 2.41 -8.49
N LEU A 22 -8.65 1.28 -8.20
CA LEU A 22 -10.03 1.07 -8.64
C LEU A 22 -11.00 2.07 -7.98
N ALA A 23 -10.83 2.35 -6.68
CA ALA A 23 -11.62 3.35 -5.97
C ALA A 23 -11.42 4.76 -6.55
N THR A 24 -10.18 5.16 -6.83
CA THR A 24 -9.90 6.48 -7.43
C THR A 24 -10.47 6.59 -8.85
N MET A 25 -10.39 5.53 -9.66
CA MET A 25 -11.06 5.50 -10.96
C MET A 25 -12.58 5.59 -10.85
N LEU A 26 -13.20 4.89 -9.89
CA LEU A 26 -14.65 4.98 -9.64
C LEU A 26 -15.07 6.39 -9.23
N PHE A 27 -14.34 7.03 -8.31
CA PHE A 27 -14.60 8.42 -7.93
C PHE A 27 -14.41 9.40 -9.10
N ALA A 28 -13.43 9.15 -9.98
CA ALA A 28 -13.19 9.99 -11.14
C ALA A 28 -14.24 9.78 -12.26
N ALA A 29 -14.85 8.59 -12.32
CA ALA A 29 -15.93 8.26 -13.26
C ALA A 29 -17.30 8.79 -12.79
N ASP A 30 -17.45 9.05 -11.49
CA ASP A 30 -18.66 9.66 -10.93
C ASP A 30 -18.77 11.13 -11.39
N ARG A 31 -19.92 11.49 -11.98
CA ARG A 31 -20.19 12.85 -12.48
C ARG A 31 -20.22 13.93 -11.39
N SER A 32 -20.39 13.53 -10.13
CA SER A 32 -20.45 14.45 -8.99
C SER A 32 -19.10 15.08 -8.64
N HIS A 33 -17.99 14.46 -9.03
CA HIS A 33 -16.63 14.91 -8.71
C HIS A 33 -15.81 15.09 -9.99
N GLY A 34 -15.18 16.25 -10.16
CA GLY A 34 -14.32 16.48 -11.33
C GLY A 34 -13.09 15.55 -11.31
N PRO A 35 -12.70 14.93 -12.44
CA PRO A 35 -11.59 13.97 -12.48
C PRO A 35 -10.25 14.59 -12.04
N LEU A 36 -10.04 15.88 -12.30
CA LEU A 36 -8.87 16.62 -11.80
C LEU A 36 -8.86 16.76 -10.27
N MET A 37 -10.03 16.94 -9.65
CA MET A 37 -10.14 17.05 -8.20
C MET A 37 -9.81 15.73 -7.52
N VAL A 38 -10.32 14.62 -8.07
CA VAL A 38 -10.02 13.27 -7.58
C VAL A 38 -8.54 12.95 -7.74
N PHE A 39 -7.93 13.32 -8.87
CA PHE A 39 -6.49 13.15 -9.09
C PHE A 39 -5.65 13.90 -8.05
N ILE A 40 -5.95 15.18 -7.81
CA ILE A 40 -5.21 15.99 -6.83
C ILE A 40 -5.40 15.42 -5.42
N ALA A 41 -6.63 15.06 -5.05
CA ALA A 41 -6.92 14.49 -3.73
C ALA A 41 -6.15 13.17 -3.51
N ALA A 42 -6.19 12.27 -4.49
CA ALA A 42 -5.46 10.99 -4.43
C ALA A 42 -3.94 11.21 -4.38
N ALA A 43 -3.40 12.12 -5.19
CA ALA A 43 -1.98 12.46 -5.20
C ALA A 43 -1.51 13.03 -3.86
N VAL A 44 -2.29 13.96 -3.27
CA VAL A 44 -1.99 14.52 -1.94
C VAL A 44 -2.05 13.44 -0.87
N ALA A 45 -3.07 12.59 -0.89
CA ALA A 45 -3.20 11.48 0.05
C ALA A 45 -2.00 10.52 -0.03
N LEU A 46 -1.57 10.17 -1.24
CA LEU A 46 -0.43 9.29 -1.47
C LEU A 46 0.89 9.93 -1.01
N CYS A 47 1.12 11.20 -1.36
CA CYS A 47 2.29 11.95 -0.92
C CYS A 47 2.35 12.07 0.61
N LEU A 48 1.23 12.38 1.26
CA LEU A 48 1.16 12.52 2.70
C LEU A 48 1.38 11.19 3.41
N SER A 49 0.73 10.12 2.93
CA SER A 49 0.90 8.76 3.46
C SER A 49 2.37 8.32 3.37
N THR A 50 3.00 8.52 2.21
CA THR A 50 4.42 8.21 1.99
C THR A 50 5.33 9.05 2.89
N ALA A 51 5.05 10.35 3.02
CA ALA A 51 5.83 11.24 3.88
C ALA A 51 5.79 10.80 5.35
N ILE A 52 4.61 10.42 5.85
CA ILE A 52 4.45 9.88 7.21
C ILE A 52 5.23 8.57 7.35
N ALA A 53 5.11 7.65 6.39
CA ALA A 53 5.81 6.37 6.42
C ALA A 53 7.33 6.55 6.45
N VAL A 54 7.88 7.45 5.62
CA VAL A 54 9.31 7.76 5.59
C VAL A 54 9.76 8.46 6.86
N PHE A 55 8.99 9.42 7.38
CA PHE A 55 9.31 10.13 8.61
C PHE A 55 9.39 9.17 9.80
N VAL A 56 8.37 8.32 9.98
CA VAL A 56 8.33 7.32 11.05
C VAL A 56 9.44 6.28 10.85
N GLY A 57 9.64 5.78 9.64
CA GLY A 57 10.69 4.81 9.33
C GLY A 57 12.09 5.35 9.57
N SER A 58 12.34 6.62 9.26
CA SER A 58 13.62 7.30 9.52
C SER A 58 13.83 7.54 11.01
N ALA A 59 12.82 8.03 11.73
CA ALA A 59 12.91 8.27 13.17
C ALA A 59 13.10 6.99 13.98
N ALA A 60 12.45 5.89 13.56
CA ALA A 60 12.58 4.58 14.18
C ALA A 60 13.82 3.80 13.71
N GLY A 61 14.62 4.33 12.77
CA GLY A 61 15.73 3.62 12.13
C GLY A 61 16.72 2.97 13.10
N HIS A 62 17.10 3.69 14.17
CA HIS A 62 18.01 3.17 15.21
C HIS A 62 17.43 2.02 16.03
N TYR A 63 16.11 1.97 16.21
CA TYR A 63 15.43 0.86 16.88
C TYR A 63 15.19 -0.30 15.92
N LEU A 64 14.87 0.00 14.66
CA LEU A 64 14.61 -0.99 13.60
C LEU A 64 15.85 -1.84 13.28
N GLU A 65 17.06 -1.32 13.46
CA GLU A 65 18.30 -2.09 13.24
C GLU A 65 18.44 -3.31 14.18
N ARG A 66 17.86 -3.23 15.40
CA ARG A 66 17.86 -4.33 16.36
C ARG A 66 16.67 -5.29 16.20
N VAL A 67 15.70 -4.94 15.36
CA VAL A 67 14.46 -5.69 15.19
C VAL A 67 14.49 -6.40 13.84
N PRO A 68 14.22 -7.72 13.75
CA PRO A 68 14.13 -8.42 12.48
C PRO A 68 12.82 -8.07 11.76
N VAL A 69 12.70 -6.84 11.24
CA VAL A 69 11.48 -6.30 10.61
C VAL A 69 10.95 -7.20 9.50
N LYS A 70 11.85 -7.81 8.71
CA LYS A 70 11.49 -8.75 7.65
C LYS A 70 10.79 -10.00 8.17
N LEU A 71 11.22 -10.52 9.33
CA LEU A 71 10.61 -11.68 9.95
C LEU A 71 9.19 -11.34 10.42
N PHE A 72 9.02 -10.20 11.11
CA PHE A 72 7.70 -9.73 11.54
C PHE A 72 6.75 -9.48 10.36
N ALA A 73 7.24 -8.84 9.29
CA ALA A 73 6.46 -8.62 8.08
C ALA A 73 6.04 -9.95 7.42
N GLY A 74 6.97 -10.91 7.30
CA GLY A 74 6.68 -12.23 6.73
C GLY A 74 5.68 -13.03 7.57
N VAL A 75 5.84 -13.04 8.90
CA VAL A 75 4.89 -13.70 9.82
C VAL A 75 3.51 -13.05 9.73
N GLY A 76 3.44 -11.71 9.72
CA GLY A 76 2.19 -10.99 9.53
C GLY A 76 1.51 -11.33 8.21
N PHE A 77 2.26 -11.43 7.12
CA PHE A 77 1.74 -11.83 5.81
C PHE A 77 1.15 -13.25 5.82
N ILE A 78 1.84 -14.20 6.46
CA ILE A 78 1.34 -15.58 6.63
C ILE A 78 0.06 -15.60 7.47
N ILE A 79 0.02 -14.86 8.58
CA ILE A 79 -1.17 -14.78 9.46
C ILE A 79 -2.36 -14.21 8.68
N ILE A 80 -2.17 -13.08 8.00
CA ILE A 80 -3.25 -12.46 7.21
C ILE A 80 -3.70 -13.43 6.11
N GLY A 81 -2.78 -14.03 5.36
CA GLY A 81 -3.12 -14.98 4.30
C GLY A 81 -3.89 -16.20 4.81
N ALA A 82 -3.43 -16.80 5.92
CA ALA A 82 -4.13 -17.92 6.55
C ALA A 82 -5.52 -17.52 7.06
N TRP A 83 -5.63 -16.33 7.63
CA TRP A 83 -6.91 -15.81 8.12
C TRP A 83 -7.89 -15.56 6.98
N THR A 84 -7.50 -14.96 5.85
CA THR A 84 -8.41 -14.76 4.72
C THR A 84 -8.80 -16.08 4.06
N VAL A 85 -7.92 -17.08 4.02
CA VAL A 85 -8.29 -18.45 3.58
C VAL A 85 -9.32 -19.07 4.53
N PHE A 86 -9.10 -18.98 5.84
CA PHE A 86 -10.03 -19.52 6.83
C PHE A 86 -11.39 -18.81 6.79
N ASP A 87 -11.41 -17.47 6.66
CA ASP A 87 -12.65 -16.70 6.54
C ASP A 87 -13.43 -17.06 5.28
N HIS A 88 -12.74 -17.32 4.17
CA HIS A 88 -13.38 -17.82 2.95
C HIS A 88 -14.12 -19.15 3.17
N PHE A 89 -13.49 -20.12 3.84
CA PHE A 89 -14.13 -21.40 4.15
C PHE A 89 -15.26 -21.26 5.18
N ARG A 90 -15.12 -20.38 6.17
CA ARG A 90 -16.16 -20.11 7.17
C ARG A 90 -17.39 -19.45 6.57
N ASN A 91 -17.21 -18.53 5.62
CA ASN A 91 -18.34 -17.85 4.97
C ASN A 91 -19.02 -18.72 3.90
N MET A 92 -18.42 -19.86 3.52
CA MET A 92 -18.99 -20.83 2.58
C MET A 92 -19.83 -21.93 3.24
N THR A 93 -19.72 -22.12 4.57
CA THR A 93 -20.59 -23.00 5.38
C THR A 93 -21.68 -22.22 6.07
#